data_AF-A0A3E0P898-F1
#
_entry.id   AF-A0A3E0P898-F1
#
_cell.length_a   1.000
_cell.length_b   1.000
_cell.length_c   1.000
_cell.angle_alpha   90.00
_cell.angle_beta   90.00
_cell.angle_gamma   90.00
#
_symmetry.space_group_name_H-M   'P 1'
#
loop_
_entity.id
_entity.type
_entity.pdbx_description
1 polymer ?
#
loop_
_entity_poly.entity_id
_entity_poly.type
_entity_poly.pdbx_seq_one_letter_code
_entity_poly.pdbx_strand_id
1 'polypeptide(L)'
;MSATPLHAAFITTQFTGDANQALYLVPDSEQAVGEARYGNGAGNGDWELGVGIDTQQIGQFDQAQKVWSNGGSESFSLDYDGTNLSLEVGTTNVSYNVGALTADDLFIRVASSVGNSGTLENLVLNGMSLPDVVSPDGTGDASWLVVFDGWVSPFELTGDLTFAWSNPSSLRGSRPSVQFKIATAVPEPSTLALAALGMLGLVAWGFTRR
;
A
#
# COMPACT_ATOMS: atom_id res chain seq x y z
N MET A 1 -29.48 2.92 13.73
CA MET A 1 -28.36 1.96 13.81
C MET A 1 -27.13 2.79 14.08
N SER A 2 -26.47 2.59 15.23
CA SER A 2 -25.25 3.33 15.58
C SER A 2 -24.10 2.64 14.85
N ALA A 3 -23.39 3.35 13.97
CA ALA A 3 -22.15 2.84 13.41
C ALA A 3 -21.15 2.63 14.56
N THR A 4 -20.61 1.43 14.69
CA THR A 4 -19.46 1.17 15.56
C THR A 4 -18.33 2.08 15.09
N PRO A 5 -17.68 2.86 15.98
CA PRO A 5 -16.56 3.68 15.58
C PRO A 5 -15.44 2.78 15.02
N LEU A 6 -14.97 3.17 13.84
CA LEU A 6 -13.90 2.52 13.10
C LEU A 6 -12.60 2.75 13.90
N HIS A 7 -12.08 1.70 14.55
CA HIS A 7 -10.82 1.76 15.28
C HIS A 7 -9.66 1.38 14.34
N ALA A 8 -9.44 2.15 13.28
CA ALA A 8 -8.25 1.94 12.46
C ALA A 8 -7.01 2.40 13.24
N ALA A 9 -6.06 1.49 13.41
CA ALA A 9 -4.70 1.83 13.80
C ALA A 9 -3.85 1.99 12.53
N PHE A 10 -2.96 2.97 12.53
CA PHE A 10 -2.05 3.20 11.42
C PHE A 10 -0.61 3.20 11.90
N ILE A 11 0.27 2.60 11.09
CA ILE A 11 1.72 2.61 11.29
C ILE A 11 2.36 3.13 10.02
N THR A 12 3.05 4.26 10.12
CA THR A 12 3.95 4.75 9.07
C THR A 12 5.36 4.26 9.38
N THR A 13 6.01 3.64 8.40
CA THR A 13 7.37 3.12 8.54
C THR A 13 8.12 3.27 7.23
N GLN A 14 9.43 3.43 7.31
CA GLN A 14 10.31 3.56 6.15
C GLN A 14 11.27 2.38 6.11
N PHE A 15 11.41 1.80 4.92
CA PHE A 15 12.30 0.68 4.70
C PHE A 15 13.24 0.94 3.53
N THR A 16 14.48 0.49 3.70
CA THR A 16 15.40 0.33 2.58
C THR A 16 15.05 -0.96 1.84
N GLY A 17 14.56 -0.85 0.61
CA GLY A 17 14.17 -1.98 -0.23
C GLY A 17 12.87 -2.68 0.16
N ASP A 18 12.48 -3.66 -0.67
CA ASP A 18 11.21 -4.41 -0.55
C ASP A 18 11.27 -5.59 0.44
N ALA A 19 12.48 -5.94 0.93
CA ALA A 19 12.70 -7.11 1.76
C ALA A 19 11.97 -7.09 3.12
N ASN A 20 11.50 -5.91 3.55
CA ASN A 20 10.79 -5.75 4.82
C ASN A 20 9.26 -5.86 4.70
N GLN A 21 8.71 -6.05 3.49
CA GLN A 21 7.27 -6.28 3.29
C GLN A 21 6.78 -7.48 4.13
N ALA A 22 7.60 -8.54 4.23
CA ALA A 22 7.29 -9.75 5.00
C ALA A 22 7.20 -9.53 6.52
N LEU A 23 7.59 -8.37 7.04
CA LEU A 23 7.45 -8.05 8.46
C LEU A 23 6.01 -7.64 8.83
N TYR A 24 5.25 -7.16 7.84
CA TYR A 24 3.89 -6.63 8.05
C TYR A 24 2.84 -7.39 7.23
N LEU A 25 3.22 -8.00 6.12
CA LEU A 25 2.34 -8.78 5.25
C LEU A 25 2.54 -10.27 5.52
N VAL A 26 1.46 -11.03 5.70
CA VAL A 26 1.55 -12.49 5.61
C VAL A 26 1.96 -12.85 4.17
N PRO A 27 2.99 -13.68 3.96
CA PRO A 27 3.38 -14.11 2.61
C PRO A 27 2.18 -14.70 1.85
N ASP A 28 2.08 -14.37 0.56
CA ASP A 28 1.02 -14.83 -0.35
C ASP A 28 -0.42 -14.46 0.08
N SER A 29 -0.59 -13.50 1.00
CA SER A 29 -1.91 -13.02 1.44
C SER A 29 -2.47 -11.87 0.61
N GLU A 30 -1.69 -11.35 -0.36
CA GLU A 30 -2.13 -10.27 -1.25
C GLU A 30 -3.26 -10.76 -2.15
N GLN A 31 -4.46 -10.19 -1.95
CA GLN A 31 -5.66 -10.58 -2.70
C GLN A 31 -5.93 -9.65 -3.87
N ALA A 32 -5.58 -8.37 -3.73
CA ALA A 32 -5.76 -7.39 -4.77
C ALA A 32 -4.76 -6.25 -4.66
N VAL A 33 -4.46 -5.64 -5.81
CA VAL A 33 -3.51 -4.53 -5.91
C VAL A 33 -4.03 -3.48 -6.88
N GLY A 34 -3.91 -2.22 -6.47
CA GLY A 34 -3.93 -1.07 -7.37
C GLY A 34 -2.53 -0.45 -7.41
N GLU A 35 -2.06 -0.04 -8.57
CA GLU A 35 -0.74 0.56 -8.72
C GLU A 35 -0.78 1.74 -9.70
N ALA A 36 -0.11 2.81 -9.31
CA ALA A 36 0.25 3.92 -10.17
C ALA A 36 1.76 4.03 -10.24
N ARG A 37 2.33 4.14 -11.44
CA ARG A 37 3.78 4.17 -11.62
C ARG A 37 4.17 5.03 -12.82
N TYR A 38 5.39 5.53 -12.81
CA TYR A 38 5.99 6.05 -14.02
C TYR A 38 6.44 4.87 -14.91
N GLY A 39 5.64 4.58 -15.94
CA GLY A 39 5.91 3.59 -16.97
C GLY A 39 6.82 4.13 -18.09
N ASN A 40 6.64 3.63 -19.30
CA ASN A 40 7.38 4.13 -20.47
C ASN A 40 6.54 5.02 -21.41
N GLY A 41 5.29 5.30 -21.04
CA GLY A 41 4.35 6.13 -21.80
C GLY A 41 4.03 5.59 -23.19
N ALA A 42 4.19 4.27 -23.41
CA ALA A 42 3.96 3.64 -24.70
C ALA A 42 3.13 2.35 -24.58
N GLY A 43 2.21 2.14 -25.54
CA GLY A 43 1.35 0.95 -25.61
C GLY A 43 2.06 -0.37 -25.91
N ASN A 44 3.40 -0.40 -25.90
CA ASN A 44 4.25 -1.57 -26.11
C ASN A 44 5.26 -1.81 -24.98
N GLY A 45 5.07 -1.20 -23.81
CA GLY A 45 5.89 -1.47 -22.63
C GLY A 45 5.15 -1.26 -21.31
N ASP A 46 5.84 -0.64 -20.34
CA ASP A 46 5.34 -0.51 -18.98
C ASP A 46 4.13 0.44 -18.91
N TRP A 47 2.99 -0.07 -18.45
CA TRP A 47 1.79 0.70 -18.12
C TRP A 47 2.00 1.65 -16.94
N GLU A 48 1.12 2.65 -16.80
CA GLU A 48 1.19 3.65 -15.74
C GLU A 48 0.15 3.46 -14.64
N LEU A 49 -1.04 2.95 -14.96
CA LEU A 49 -2.03 2.53 -13.98
C LEU A 49 -2.39 1.06 -14.19
N GLY A 50 -2.62 0.33 -13.10
CA GLY A 50 -3.01 -1.07 -13.15
C GLY A 50 -3.77 -1.50 -11.90
N VAL A 51 -4.73 -2.40 -12.08
CA VAL A 51 -5.47 -3.06 -10.98
C VAL A 51 -5.65 -4.55 -11.27
N GLY A 52 -5.50 -5.41 -10.26
CA GLY A 52 -5.89 -6.82 -10.37
C GLY A 52 -5.56 -7.66 -9.12
N ILE A 53 -5.36 -8.96 -9.33
CA ILE A 53 -5.13 -9.97 -8.28
C ILE A 53 -3.67 -10.45 -8.36
N ASP A 54 -2.95 -10.48 -7.23
CA ASP A 54 -1.52 -10.88 -7.21
C ASP A 54 -1.28 -12.37 -6.88
N THR A 55 -2.33 -13.14 -6.54
CA THR A 55 -2.11 -14.48 -5.94
C THR A 55 -1.36 -15.49 -6.81
N GLN A 56 -1.43 -15.49 -8.14
CA GLN A 56 -0.53 -16.26 -9.02
C GLN A 56 -0.51 -15.69 -10.45
N GLN A 57 0.70 -15.38 -10.95
CA GLN A 57 1.02 -14.92 -12.31
C GLN A 57 0.42 -13.58 -12.77
N ILE A 58 1.34 -12.69 -13.12
CA ILE A 58 1.06 -11.46 -13.85
C ILE A 58 0.37 -11.79 -15.19
N GLY A 59 -0.95 -11.61 -15.28
CA GLY A 59 -1.74 -11.80 -16.51
C GLY A 59 -3.23 -11.44 -16.45
N GLN A 60 -3.74 -10.96 -15.30
CA GLN A 60 -5.17 -10.67 -15.07
C GLN A 60 -5.34 -9.28 -14.44
N PHE A 61 -4.92 -8.25 -15.17
CA PHE A 61 -5.04 -6.86 -14.73
C PHE A 61 -5.73 -6.03 -15.80
N ASP A 62 -6.50 -5.03 -15.36
CA ASP A 62 -6.81 -3.90 -16.22
C ASP A 62 -5.68 -2.88 -16.10
N GLN A 63 -5.30 -2.27 -17.22
CA GLN A 63 -4.16 -1.36 -17.28
C GLN A 63 -4.42 -0.20 -18.23
N ALA A 64 -3.89 0.97 -17.88
CA ALA A 64 -4.02 2.17 -18.68
C ALA A 64 -2.71 2.95 -18.76
N GLN A 65 -2.65 3.80 -19.78
CA GLN A 65 -1.55 4.73 -19.98
C GLN A 65 -1.88 6.09 -19.38
N LYS A 66 -0.90 6.75 -18.77
CA LYS A 66 -1.05 8.12 -18.24
C LYS A 66 0.21 8.94 -18.53
N VAL A 67 0.00 10.20 -18.90
CA VAL A 67 1.10 11.16 -19.02
C VAL A 67 1.26 11.86 -17.69
N TRP A 68 2.40 11.64 -17.04
CA TRP A 68 2.74 12.30 -15.78
C TRP A 68 3.37 13.68 -16.03
N SER A 69 2.98 14.66 -15.22
CA SER A 69 3.63 15.97 -15.17
C SER A 69 4.64 16.01 -14.04
N ASN A 70 5.86 16.45 -14.31
CA ASN A 70 6.91 16.53 -13.29
C ASN A 70 6.52 17.49 -12.16
N GLY A 71 6.36 16.96 -10.94
CA GLY A 71 5.91 17.72 -9.78
C GLY A 71 4.45 18.16 -9.86
N GLY A 72 3.68 17.64 -10.82
CA GLY A 72 2.24 17.86 -10.91
C GLY A 72 1.51 16.95 -9.93
N SER A 73 0.63 17.54 -9.14
CA SER A 73 -0.28 16.81 -8.26
C SER A 73 -1.56 16.45 -8.99
N GLU A 74 -2.00 15.20 -8.81
CA GLU A 74 -3.20 14.63 -9.41
C GLU A 74 -4.05 13.99 -8.33
N SER A 75 -5.34 14.34 -8.27
CA SER A 75 -6.26 13.65 -7.37
C SER A 75 -6.38 12.17 -7.77
N PHE A 76 -6.45 11.28 -6.79
CA PHE A 76 -6.72 9.87 -7.03
C PHE A 76 -7.87 9.35 -6.17
N SER A 77 -8.50 8.28 -6.64
CA SER A 77 -9.43 7.45 -5.87
C SER A 77 -9.14 5.97 -6.11
N LEU A 78 -9.07 5.20 -5.03
CA LEU A 78 -9.08 3.75 -5.03
C LEU A 78 -10.37 3.29 -4.35
N ASP A 79 -11.25 2.69 -5.13
CA ASP A 79 -12.59 2.29 -4.70
C ASP A 79 -12.75 0.77 -4.82
N TYR A 80 -13.31 0.14 -3.80
CA TYR A 80 -13.72 -1.25 -3.82
C TYR A 80 -15.19 -1.38 -3.47
N ASP A 81 -16.00 -1.79 -4.45
CA ASP A 81 -17.47 -1.88 -4.33
C ASP A 81 -17.98 -3.20 -3.69
N GLY A 82 -17.05 -4.05 -3.23
CA GLY A 82 -17.33 -5.40 -2.74
C GLY A 82 -17.10 -6.51 -3.78
N THR A 83 -16.81 -6.18 -5.04
CA THR A 83 -16.38 -7.15 -6.07
C THR A 83 -15.36 -6.58 -7.05
N ASN A 84 -15.47 -5.31 -7.42
CA ASN A 84 -14.55 -4.62 -8.32
C ASN A 84 -13.66 -3.67 -7.54
N LEU A 85 -12.37 -3.68 -7.88
CA LEU A 85 -11.41 -2.68 -7.43
C LEU A 85 -11.17 -1.72 -8.60
N SER A 86 -11.26 -0.42 -8.35
CA SER A 86 -11.06 0.63 -9.35
C SER A 86 -10.02 1.62 -8.87
N LEU A 87 -9.13 2.04 -9.76
CA LEU A 87 -8.15 3.09 -9.50
C LEU A 87 -8.32 4.20 -10.54
N GLU A 88 -8.57 5.41 -10.07
CA GLU A 88 -8.63 6.63 -10.87
C GLU A 88 -7.52 7.58 -10.45
N VAL A 89 -6.79 8.16 -11.41
CA VAL A 89 -5.80 9.22 -11.17
C VAL A 89 -5.95 10.33 -12.22
N GLY A 90 -6.40 11.50 -11.78
CA GLY A 90 -6.83 12.57 -12.68
C GLY A 90 -8.00 12.10 -13.54
N THR A 91 -7.83 12.00 -14.86
CA THR A 91 -8.88 11.53 -15.78
C THR A 91 -8.68 10.08 -16.25
N THR A 92 -7.64 9.39 -15.79
CA THR A 92 -7.34 8.01 -16.21
C THR A 92 -7.88 7.06 -15.16
N ASN A 93 -8.67 6.06 -15.59
CA ASN A 93 -9.19 5.01 -14.71
C ASN A 93 -8.88 3.61 -15.24
N VAL A 94 -8.81 2.66 -14.32
CA VAL A 94 -8.76 1.22 -14.56
C VAL A 94 -9.67 0.53 -13.55
N SER A 95 -10.28 -0.58 -13.92
CA SER A 95 -11.18 -1.34 -13.03
C SER A 95 -11.09 -2.83 -13.31
N TYR A 96 -11.01 -3.63 -12.25
CA TYR A 96 -10.90 -5.08 -12.36
C TYR A 96 -11.81 -5.77 -11.35
N ASN A 97 -12.44 -6.87 -11.78
CA ASN A 97 -13.22 -7.73 -10.91
C ASN A 97 -12.28 -8.61 -10.07
N VAL A 98 -11.99 -8.19 -8.84
CA VAL A 98 -11.12 -8.93 -7.91
C VAL A 98 -11.89 -9.96 -7.07
N GLY A 99 -13.22 -9.98 -7.20
CA GLY A 99 -14.10 -10.84 -6.40
C GLY A 99 -14.29 -10.31 -4.98
N ALA A 100 -14.94 -11.13 -4.14
CA ALA A 100 -15.10 -10.81 -2.73
C ALA A 100 -13.76 -11.00 -2.00
N LEU A 101 -13.28 -9.93 -1.36
CA LEU A 101 -12.06 -9.93 -0.57
C LEU A 101 -12.35 -10.38 0.86
N THR A 102 -11.43 -11.13 1.46
CA THR A 102 -11.49 -11.53 2.87
C THR A 102 -10.40 -10.87 3.71
N ALA A 103 -9.45 -10.20 3.07
CA ALA A 103 -8.44 -9.38 3.73
C ALA A 103 -9.03 -8.04 4.21
N ASP A 104 -8.64 -7.63 5.41
CA ASP A 104 -9.14 -6.44 6.10
C ASP A 104 -8.06 -5.35 6.34
N ASP A 105 -6.85 -5.54 5.80
CA ASP A 105 -5.76 -4.58 5.93
C ASP A 105 -5.32 -3.96 4.59
N LEU A 106 -5.00 -2.67 4.65
CA LEU A 106 -4.48 -1.89 3.52
C LEU A 106 -3.00 -1.57 3.72
N PHE A 107 -2.21 -1.87 2.70
CA PHE A 107 -0.81 -1.48 2.63
C PHE A 107 -0.62 -0.48 1.50
N ILE A 108 -0.14 0.70 1.87
CA ILE A 108 0.19 1.76 0.93
C ILE A 108 1.71 1.86 0.87
N ARG A 109 2.27 1.59 -0.30
CA ARG A 109 3.71 1.68 -0.57
C ARG A 109 3.97 2.83 -1.50
N VAL A 110 4.93 3.69 -1.18
CA VAL A 110 5.44 4.74 -2.06
C VAL A 110 6.93 4.56 -2.22
N ALA A 111 7.38 4.29 -3.44
CA ALA A 111 8.78 4.03 -3.73
C ALA A 111 9.31 4.90 -4.86
N SER A 112 10.60 5.21 -4.76
CA SER A 112 11.30 5.99 -5.77
C SER A 112 12.73 5.49 -5.96
N SER A 113 13.45 6.15 -6.86
CA SER A 113 14.89 6.01 -7.03
C SER A 113 15.56 7.36 -6.84
N VAL A 114 16.88 7.37 -6.65
CA VAL A 114 17.65 8.60 -6.44
C VAL A 114 17.29 9.67 -7.48
N GLY A 115 16.97 10.86 -6.99
CA GLY A 115 16.59 12.01 -7.80
C GLY A 115 15.16 11.99 -8.30
N ASN A 116 14.34 11.03 -7.84
CA ASN A 116 12.90 10.95 -8.08
C ASN A 116 12.17 10.86 -6.74
N SER A 117 10.91 11.29 -6.71
CA SER A 117 10.04 11.13 -5.55
C SER A 117 8.62 10.76 -5.97
N GLY A 118 7.94 10.06 -5.07
CA GLY A 118 6.49 9.94 -5.07
C GLY A 118 5.95 10.44 -3.74
N THR A 119 4.81 11.10 -3.78
CA THR A 119 4.13 11.59 -2.59
C THR A 119 2.64 11.30 -2.70
N LEU A 120 2.07 10.83 -1.58
CA LEU A 120 0.64 10.78 -1.33
C LEU A 120 0.30 11.76 -0.21
N GLU A 121 -0.61 12.69 -0.48
CA GLU A 121 -1.05 13.70 0.48
C GLU A 121 -2.57 13.71 0.60
N ASN A 122 -3.09 14.33 1.66
CA ASN A 122 -4.52 14.53 1.87
C ASN A 122 -5.31 13.20 1.82
N LEU A 123 -4.70 12.13 2.32
CA LEU A 123 -5.27 10.79 2.27
C LEU A 123 -6.53 10.69 3.14
N VAL A 124 -7.62 10.18 2.57
CA VAL A 124 -8.89 9.95 3.26
C VAL A 124 -9.44 8.57 2.93
N LEU A 125 -9.51 7.69 3.92
CA LEU A 125 -10.10 6.36 3.81
C LEU A 125 -11.47 6.34 4.49
N ASN A 126 -12.55 6.15 3.75
CA ASN A 126 -13.92 6.14 4.27
C ASN A 126 -14.25 7.35 5.18
N GLY A 127 -13.74 8.53 4.81
CA GLY A 127 -13.89 9.77 5.59
C GLY A 127 -12.91 9.95 6.75
N MET A 128 -12.03 8.98 7.02
CA MET A 128 -10.95 9.09 8.00
C MET A 128 -9.67 9.61 7.35
N SER A 129 -9.12 10.70 7.87
CA SER A 129 -7.81 11.21 7.43
C SER A 129 -6.69 10.27 7.83
N LEU A 130 -5.81 9.97 6.87
CA LEU A 130 -4.58 9.21 7.07
C LEU A 130 -3.34 10.13 6.98
N PRO A 131 -2.20 9.73 7.55
CA PRO A 131 -0.94 10.47 7.38
C PRO A 131 -0.46 10.48 5.93
N ASP A 132 0.21 11.55 5.54
CA ASP A 132 0.88 11.64 4.24
C ASP A 132 2.02 10.60 4.13
N VAL A 133 2.29 10.16 2.90
CA VAL A 133 3.33 9.15 2.61
C VAL A 133 4.24 9.67 1.51
N VAL A 134 5.50 9.91 1.86
CA VAL A 134 6.53 10.42 0.94
C VAL A 134 7.57 9.34 0.73
N SER A 135 7.97 9.06 -0.52
CA SER A 135 9.11 8.17 -0.78
C SER A 135 10.38 8.77 -0.16
N PRO A 136 11.21 7.98 0.54
CA PRO A 136 12.50 8.44 1.02
C PRO A 136 13.46 8.75 -0.15
N ASP A 137 14.34 9.73 0.05
CA ASP A 137 15.43 10.03 -0.89
C ASP A 137 16.48 8.91 -0.86
N GLY A 138 16.47 8.00 -1.85
CA GLY A 138 17.42 6.89 -1.82
C GLY A 138 17.33 5.90 -2.99
N THR A 139 18.37 5.09 -3.17
CA THR A 139 18.42 4.02 -4.18
C THR A 139 17.54 2.84 -3.76
N GLY A 140 16.28 2.86 -4.18
CA GLY A 140 15.37 1.72 -4.03
C GLY A 140 14.67 1.64 -2.67
N ASP A 141 14.65 2.75 -1.94
CA ASP A 141 13.95 2.86 -0.67
C ASP A 141 12.44 3.08 -0.89
N ALA A 142 11.63 2.62 0.06
CA ALA A 142 10.18 2.72 0.02
C ALA A 142 9.62 3.12 1.38
N SER A 143 8.68 4.05 1.37
CA SER A 143 7.83 4.34 2.53
C SER A 143 6.61 3.45 2.48
N TRP A 144 6.21 2.95 3.64
CA TRP A 144 5.02 2.15 3.83
C TRP A 144 4.13 2.79 4.87
N LEU A 145 2.84 2.87 4.56
CA LEU A 145 1.78 3.12 5.52
C LEU A 145 0.91 1.87 5.57
N VAL A 146 0.78 1.32 6.77
CA VAL A 146 -0.07 0.16 7.04
C VAL A 146 -1.28 0.62 7.83
N VAL A 147 -2.47 0.27 7.35
CA VAL A 147 -3.74 0.54 8.02
C VAL A 147 -4.33 -0.80 8.43
N PHE A 148 -4.47 -1.00 9.74
CA PHE A 148 -4.93 -2.25 10.35
C PHE A 148 -6.40 -2.20 10.75
N ASP A 149 -7.06 -3.37 10.70
CA ASP A 149 -8.33 -3.69 11.39
C ASP A 149 -9.34 -2.53 11.33
N GLY A 150 -9.68 -2.10 10.11
CA GLY A 150 -10.31 -0.79 9.96
C GLY A 150 -11.24 -0.63 8.78
N TRP A 151 -11.03 -1.23 7.61
CA TRP A 151 -11.96 -0.99 6.52
C TRP A 151 -13.19 -1.93 6.59
N VAL A 152 -14.37 -1.34 6.54
CA VAL A 152 -15.58 -2.09 6.22
C VAL A 152 -15.55 -2.22 4.70
N SER A 153 -15.48 -3.42 4.14
CA SER A 153 -15.78 -3.63 2.72
C SER A 153 -17.27 -3.32 2.49
N PRO A 154 -17.66 -2.45 1.55
CA PRO A 154 -16.85 -1.71 0.54
C PRO A 154 -16.13 -0.46 1.09
N PHE A 155 -15.01 -0.07 0.47
CA PHE A 155 -14.21 1.09 0.88
C PHE A 155 -13.89 2.07 -0.25
N GLU A 156 -13.61 3.32 0.12
CA GLU A 156 -13.08 4.37 -0.76
C GLU A 156 -11.86 5.03 -0.09
N LEU A 157 -10.72 5.05 -0.79
CA LEU A 157 -9.53 5.81 -0.44
C LEU A 157 -9.31 6.92 -1.47
N THR A 158 -9.24 8.16 -1.02
CA THR A 158 -8.94 9.33 -1.86
C THR A 158 -7.70 10.06 -1.38
N GLY A 159 -7.12 10.88 -2.25
CA GLY A 159 -6.07 11.82 -1.90
C GLY A 159 -5.41 12.42 -3.13
N ASP A 160 -4.21 12.94 -2.95
CA ASP A 160 -3.42 13.56 -4.01
C ASP A 160 -2.12 12.78 -4.22
N LEU A 161 -1.81 12.47 -5.48
CA LEU A 161 -0.61 11.77 -5.92
C LEU A 161 0.28 12.72 -6.71
N THR A 162 1.52 12.87 -6.27
CA THR A 162 2.56 13.63 -6.99
C THR A 162 3.75 12.74 -7.32
N PHE A 163 4.19 12.79 -8.57
CA PHE A 163 5.49 12.26 -8.99
C PHE A 163 6.41 13.39 -9.42
N ALA A 164 7.64 13.39 -8.90
CA ALA A 164 8.66 14.34 -9.30
C ALA A 164 9.97 13.65 -9.65
N TRP A 165 10.73 14.29 -10.54
CA TRP A 165 12.04 13.82 -10.98
C TRP A 165 12.95 14.98 -11.35
N SER A 166 14.22 14.82 -11.00
CA SER A 166 15.27 15.79 -11.32
C SER A 166 15.59 15.82 -12.82
N ASN A 167 15.49 14.68 -13.51
CA ASN A 167 15.64 14.58 -14.96
C ASN A 167 14.80 13.40 -15.51
N PRO A 168 14.30 13.43 -16.75
CA PRO A 168 13.49 12.33 -17.27
C PRO A 168 14.25 11.01 -17.47
N SER A 169 15.59 11.03 -17.58
CA SER A 169 16.40 9.83 -17.82
C SER A 169 16.69 9.02 -16.54
N SER A 170 16.38 9.56 -15.36
CA SER A 170 16.41 8.86 -14.08
C SER A 170 15.16 8.01 -13.82
N LEU A 171 14.14 8.12 -14.66
CA LEU A 171 12.92 7.33 -14.58
C LEU A 171 13.20 5.94 -15.18
N ARG A 172 13.36 4.92 -14.31
CA ARG A 172 13.64 3.55 -14.73
C ARG A 172 12.92 2.54 -13.85
N GLY A 173 12.35 1.51 -14.48
CA GLY A 173 11.80 0.35 -13.79
C GLY A 173 10.68 0.72 -12.82
N SER A 174 9.71 1.51 -13.28
CA SER A 174 8.53 1.87 -12.47
C SER A 174 8.87 2.63 -11.19
N ARG A 175 9.84 3.55 -11.26
CA ARG A 175 10.22 4.42 -10.14
C ARG A 175 10.20 5.88 -10.61
N PRO A 176 9.30 6.72 -10.06
CA PRO A 176 8.49 6.46 -8.85
C PRO A 176 7.26 5.56 -9.09
N SER A 177 6.78 4.92 -8.02
CA SER A 177 5.52 4.17 -7.99
C SER A 177 4.82 4.23 -6.63
N VAL A 178 3.52 4.03 -6.68
CA VAL A 178 2.63 3.82 -5.55
C VAL A 178 1.88 2.52 -5.74
N GLN A 179 1.83 1.69 -4.70
CA GLN A 179 1.03 0.47 -4.67
C GLN A 179 0.08 0.50 -3.48
N PHE A 180 -1.15 0.06 -3.72
CA PHE A 180 -2.19 -0.14 -2.73
C PHE A 180 -2.51 -1.64 -2.72
N LYS A 181 -2.15 -2.33 -1.65
CA LYS A 181 -2.28 -3.78 -1.54
C LYS A 181 -3.30 -4.13 -0.47
N ILE A 182 -4.28 -4.95 -0.85
CA ILE A 182 -5.29 -5.52 0.03
C ILE A 182 -4.81 -6.91 0.43
N ALA A 183 -4.49 -7.09 1.71
CA ALA A 183 -3.85 -8.30 2.20
C ALA A 183 -4.09 -8.51 3.69
N THR A 184 -3.60 -9.62 4.22
CA THR A 184 -3.68 -9.89 5.66
C THR A 184 -2.37 -9.49 6.33
N ALA A 185 -2.47 -8.67 7.36
CA ALA A 185 -1.33 -8.29 8.16
C ALA A 185 -0.86 -9.43 9.05
N VAL A 186 0.44 -9.44 9.34
CA VAL A 186 0.99 -10.33 10.37
C VAL A 186 0.40 -9.89 11.71
N PRO A 187 -0.31 -10.78 12.45
CA PRO A 187 -0.85 -10.44 13.76
C PRO A 187 0.25 -9.89 14.66
N GLU A 188 0.01 -8.74 15.30
CA GLU A 188 1.06 -7.90 15.87
C GLU A 188 2.17 -8.67 16.64
N PRO A 189 3.45 -8.26 16.50
CA PRO A 189 4.55 -8.79 17.30
C PRO A 189 4.40 -8.62 18.82
N SER A 190 3.46 -7.77 19.27
CA SER A 190 3.19 -7.49 20.69
C SER A 190 2.76 -8.74 21.47
N THR A 191 2.06 -9.68 20.83
CA THR A 191 1.69 -10.96 21.44
C THR A 191 2.88 -11.89 21.65
N LEU A 192 3.88 -11.86 20.76
CA LEU A 192 5.13 -12.61 20.95
C LEU A 192 5.98 -12.01 22.07
N ALA A 193 6.02 -10.68 22.21
CA ALA A 193 6.69 -10.02 23.32
C ALA A 193 6.02 -10.34 24.68
N LEU A 194 4.68 -10.33 24.75
CA LEU A 194 3.94 -10.72 25.94
C LEU A 194 4.04 -12.23 26.25
N ALA A 195 4.06 -13.10 25.24
CA ALA A 195 4.27 -14.53 25.43
C ALA A 195 5.71 -14.83 25.93
N ALA A 196 6.71 -14.13 25.39
CA ALA A 196 8.10 -14.24 25.85
C ALA A 196 8.27 -13.72 27.29
N LEU A 197 7.65 -12.59 27.64
CA LEU A 197 7.66 -12.06 29.01
C LEU A 197 6.86 -12.96 29.99
N GLY A 198 5.74 -13.53 29.55
CA GLY A 198 4.96 -14.50 30.33
C GLY A 198 5.74 -15.80 30.61
N MET A 199 6.50 -16.29 29.63
CA MET A 199 7.36 -17.46 29.81
C MET A 199 8.55 -17.17 30.75
N LEU A 200 9.16 -15.98 30.69
CA LEU A 200 10.22 -15.59 31.62
C LEU A 200 9.70 -15.46 33.07
N GLY A 201 8.47 -14.98 33.26
CA GLY A 201 7.82 -14.93 34.57
C GLY A 201 7.58 -16.32 35.19
N LEU A 202 7.21 -17.31 34.38
CA LEU A 202 7.01 -18.70 34.81
C LEU A 202 8.32 -19.40 35.20
N VAL A 203 9.42 -19.11 34.49
CA VAL A 203 10.75 -19.63 34.83
C VAL A 203 11.25 -19.01 36.15
N ALA A 204 11.08 -17.70 36.36
CA ALA A 204 11.49 -17.03 37.59
C ALA A 204 10.73 -17.53 38.84
N TRP A 205 9.44 -17.89 38.70
CA TRP A 205 8.65 -18.45 39.80
C TRP A 205 9.00 -19.91 40.12
N GLY A 206 9.50 -20.68 39.14
CA GLY A 206 9.97 -22.06 39.35
C GLY A 206 11.25 -22.17 40.19
N PHE A 207 12.12 -21.15 40.18
CA PHE A 207 13.39 -21.14 40.93
C PHE A 207 13.29 -20.60 42.36
N THR A 208 12.15 -20.02 42.75
CA THR A 208 11.95 -19.44 44.10
C THR A 208 11.26 -20.40 45.09
N ARG A 209 10.97 -21.65 44.67
CA ARG A 209 10.33 -22.70 45.50
C ARG A 209 11.23 -23.92 45.79
N ARG A 210 12.55 -23.75 45.88
CA ARG A 210 13.46 -24.80 46.38
C ARG A 210 14.14 -24.38 47.66
#